data_AF-A0A1U7LX80-F1
#
_entry.id   AF-A0A1U7LX80-F1
#
_cell.length_a   1.000
_cell.length_b   1.000
_cell.length_c   1.000
_cell.angle_alpha   90.00
_cell.angle_beta   90.00
_cell.angle_gamma   90.00
#
_symmetry.space_group_name_H-M   'P 1'
#
loop_
_entity.id
_entity.type
_entity.pdbx_description
1 polymer ?
#
loop_
_entity_poly.entity_id
_entity_poly.type
_entity_poly.pdbx_seq_one_letter_code
_entity_poly.pdbx_strand_id
1 'polypeptide(L)'
;MPEIKSYVYIPEALLSNLVGLERVMGLYLQANNRIPILPKTLIDNSEYDMLFADGQDTIEREKSLIDSCDEFWVCFAVGTDPQDEECKELMKRACEKKKRIVIMSRQEIESLVEAVNKENSELLN
;
A
#
# COMPACT_ATOMS: atom_id res chain seq x y z
N MET A 1 -22.50 -4.55 -7.19
CA MET A 1 -21.21 -4.24 -7.82
C MET A 1 -20.18 -5.17 -7.19
N PRO A 2 -19.26 -5.78 -7.95
CA PRO A 2 -18.21 -6.60 -7.35
C PRO A 2 -17.26 -5.72 -6.51
N GLU A 3 -16.83 -6.24 -5.36
CA GLU A 3 -15.86 -5.57 -4.49
C GLU A 3 -14.47 -5.63 -5.14
N ILE A 4 -13.80 -4.49 -5.28
CA ILE A 4 -12.47 -4.40 -5.90
C ILE A 4 -11.41 -4.49 -4.79
N LYS A 5 -10.57 -5.53 -4.83
CA LYS A 5 -9.43 -5.69 -3.91
C LYS A 5 -8.21 -4.93 -4.43
N SER A 6 -7.69 -4.02 -3.62
CA SER A 6 -6.59 -3.14 -4.00
C SER A 6 -5.39 -3.39 -3.10
N TYR A 7 -4.36 -4.06 -3.62
CA TYR A 7 -3.08 -4.21 -2.92
C TYR A 7 -2.27 -2.92 -3.04
N VAL A 8 -1.78 -2.39 -1.91
CA VAL A 8 -1.09 -1.09 -1.86
C VAL A 8 0.35 -1.27 -1.44
N TYR A 9 1.28 -1.09 -2.36
CA TYR A 9 2.69 -1.02 -2.03
C TYR A 9 3.08 0.40 -1.58
N ILE A 10 3.69 0.49 -0.40
CA ILE A 10 4.23 1.74 0.16
C ILE A 10 5.71 1.50 0.51
N PRO A 11 6.65 2.16 -0.19
CA PRO A 11 8.06 2.14 0.17
C PRO A 11 8.29 2.59 1.61
N GLU A 12 9.20 1.92 2.33
CA GLU A 12 9.55 2.27 3.71
C GLU A 12 10.06 3.72 3.86
N ALA A 13 10.77 4.22 2.84
CA ALA A 13 11.22 5.60 2.78
C ALA A 13 10.06 6.62 2.79
N LEU A 14 8.89 6.26 2.25
CA LEU A 14 7.70 7.10 2.33
C LEU A 14 7.04 7.00 3.71
N LEU A 15 6.98 5.81 4.30
CA LEU A 15 6.40 5.60 5.64
C LEU A 15 7.13 6.40 6.73
N SER A 16 8.46 6.49 6.64
CA SER A 16 9.26 7.27 7.59
C SER A 16 9.03 8.78 7.51
N ASN A 17 8.59 9.29 6.35
CA ASN A 17 8.40 10.73 6.10
C ASN A 17 6.93 11.15 6.20
N LEU A 18 6.00 10.25 5.91
CA LEU A 18 4.56 10.49 5.87
C LEU A 18 3.87 9.53 6.84
N VAL A 19 4.00 9.83 8.12
CA VAL A 19 3.41 9.03 9.20
C VAL A 19 1.90 8.88 8.99
N GLY A 20 1.42 7.64 8.98
CA GLY A 20 -0.01 7.33 8.80
C GLY A 20 -0.46 7.25 7.34
N LEU A 21 0.46 7.30 6.37
CA LEU A 21 0.14 7.17 4.95
C LEU A 21 -0.63 5.87 4.64
N GLU A 22 -0.28 4.76 5.27
CA GLU A 22 -1.00 3.49 5.16
C GLU A 22 -2.47 3.60 5.55
N ARG A 23 -2.75 4.37 6.61
CA ARG A 23 -4.11 4.61 7.11
C ARG A 23 -4.87 5.52 6.16
N VAL A 24 -4.21 6.58 5.67
CA VAL A 24 -4.76 7.49 4.67
C VAL A 24 -5.13 6.71 3.40
N MET A 25 -4.24 5.86 2.90
CA MET A 25 -4.49 5.01 1.72
C MET A 25 -5.63 4.01 1.97
N GLY A 26 -5.65 3.37 3.14
CA GLY A 26 -6.73 2.47 3.52
C GLY A 26 -8.10 3.16 3.52
N LEU A 27 -8.19 4.33 4.14
CA LEU A 27 -9.42 5.14 4.18
C LEU A 27 -9.84 5.62 2.79
N TYR A 28 -8.90 6.11 1.99
CA TYR A 28 -9.16 6.57 0.63
C TYR A 28 -9.75 5.46 -0.25
N LEU A 29 -9.17 4.25 -0.18
CA LEU A 29 -9.66 3.11 -0.93
C LEU A 29 -11.06 2.68 -0.47
N GLN A 30 -11.29 2.63 0.84
CA GLN A 30 -12.61 2.32 1.40
C GLN A 30 -13.68 3.34 0.98
N ALA A 31 -13.38 4.64 1.04
CA ALA A 31 -14.27 5.71 0.58
C ALA A 31 -14.63 5.57 -0.91
N ASN A 32 -13.74 4.93 -1.69
CA ASN A 32 -13.93 4.64 -3.11
C ASN A 32 -14.40 3.20 -3.39
N ASN A 33 -15.07 2.56 -2.42
CA ASN A 33 -15.64 1.21 -2.52
C ASN A 33 -14.62 0.11 -2.90
N ARG A 34 -13.38 0.24 -2.43
CA ARG A 34 -12.33 -0.77 -2.59
C ARG A 34 -12.00 -1.40 -1.23
N ILE A 35 -11.55 -2.64 -1.29
CA ILE A 35 -11.01 -3.37 -0.13
C ILE A 35 -9.49 -3.20 -0.16
N PRO A 36 -8.91 -2.38 0.74
CA PRO A 36 -7.46 -2.22 0.81
C PRO A 36 -6.80 -3.51 1.34
N ILE A 37 -5.72 -3.94 0.69
CA ILE A 37 -4.79 -4.95 1.18
C ILE A 37 -3.47 -4.22 1.41
N LEU A 38 -3.13 -3.98 2.68
CA LEU A 38 -1.90 -3.28 3.07
C LEU A 38 -0.79 -4.29 3.38
N PRO A 39 0.49 -3.99 3.03
CA PRO A 39 1.63 -4.85 3.25
C PRO A 39 1.91 -5.06 4.74
N LYS A 40 2.53 -6.21 5.06
CA LYS A 40 2.70 -6.67 6.46
C LYS A 40 3.58 -5.75 7.30
N THR A 41 4.50 -4.99 6.70
CA THR A 41 5.40 -4.04 7.39
C THR A 41 4.66 -2.96 8.20
N LEU A 42 3.35 -2.85 8.03
CA LEU A 42 2.47 -1.85 8.65
C LEU A 42 1.60 -2.38 9.79
N ILE A 43 1.64 -3.69 10.06
CA ILE A 43 0.91 -4.32 11.16
C ILE A 43 1.94 -4.69 12.23
N ASP A 44 2.25 -3.74 13.11
CA ASP A 44 3.03 -4.00 14.32
C ASP A 44 2.17 -4.83 15.28
N ASN A 45 2.27 -6.15 15.20
CA ASN A 45 1.62 -7.07 16.13
C ASN A 45 2.61 -8.16 16.53
N SER A 46 3.27 -7.91 17.66
CA SER A 46 4.05 -8.87 18.45
C SER A 46 3.30 -10.16 18.83
N GLU A 47 1.97 -10.23 18.62
CA GLU A 47 1.16 -11.44 18.78
C GLU A 47 1.11 -12.35 17.54
N TYR A 48 1.44 -11.84 16.34
CA TYR A 48 1.35 -12.60 15.09
C TYR A 48 2.64 -13.36 14.72
N ASP A 49 3.79 -12.95 15.26
CA ASP A 49 5.09 -13.61 15.02
C ASP A 49 5.12 -15.05 15.56
N MET A 50 4.27 -15.38 16.53
CA MET A 50 4.16 -16.74 17.07
C MET A 50 3.37 -17.72 16.18
N LEU A 51 2.63 -17.23 15.17
CA LEU A 51 1.83 -18.09 14.28
C LEU A 51 2.57 -18.49 12.98
N PHE A 52 3.72 -17.88 12.69
CA PHE A 52 4.47 -18.10 11.45
C PHE A 52 5.97 -18.22 11.73
N ALA A 53 6.32 -19.28 12.47
CA ALA A 53 7.69 -19.63 12.82
C ALA A 53 8.53 -20.18 11.64
N ASP A 54 7.97 -20.23 10.43
CA ASP A 54 8.69 -20.64 9.23
C ASP A 54 8.84 -19.44 8.29
N GLY A 55 10.09 -19.04 8.06
CA GLY A 55 10.53 -17.97 7.16
C GLY A 55 10.13 -18.19 5.70
N GLN A 56 8.83 -18.16 5.40
CA GLN A 56 8.34 -17.87 4.08
C GLN A 56 8.74 -16.44 3.74
N ASP A 57 9.56 -16.33 2.69
CA ASP A 57 10.07 -15.10 2.12
C ASP A 57 8.95 -14.07 1.99
N THR A 58 9.11 -12.90 2.62
CA THR A 58 8.08 -11.85 2.69
C THR A 58 7.58 -11.48 1.28
N ILE A 59 8.47 -11.56 0.29
CA ILE A 59 8.16 -11.26 -1.10
C ILE A 59 7.24 -12.29 -1.77
N GLU A 60 7.33 -13.58 -1.44
CA GLU A 60 6.45 -14.61 -2.01
C GLU A 60 5.02 -14.47 -1.51
N ARG A 61 4.85 -14.02 -0.27
CA ARG A 61 3.54 -13.64 0.26
C ARG A 61 2.98 -12.42 -0.47
N GLU A 62 3.77 -11.36 -0.66
CA GLU A 62 3.31 -10.17 -1.37
C GLU A 62 2.94 -10.50 -2.83
N LYS A 63 3.69 -11.39 -3.50
CA LYS A 63 3.30 -11.94 -4.81
C LYS A 63 1.95 -12.68 -4.77
N SER A 64 1.69 -13.47 -3.73
CA SER A 64 0.40 -14.15 -3.56
C SER A 64 -0.75 -13.15 -3.35
N LEU A 65 -0.52 -12.08 -2.60
CA LEU A 65 -1.49 -11.01 -2.42
C LEU A 65 -1.77 -10.28 -3.74
N ILE A 66 -0.73 -9.99 -4.53
CA ILE A 66 -0.86 -9.48 -5.90
C ILE A 66 -1.66 -10.44 -6.76
N ASP A 67 -1.41 -11.74 -6.71
CA ASP A 67 -2.18 -12.72 -7.49
C ASP A 67 -3.68 -12.66 -7.18
N SER A 68 -4.03 -12.38 -5.92
CA SER A 68 -5.41 -12.33 -5.42
C SER A 68 -6.13 -10.98 -5.57
N CYS A 69 -5.41 -9.89 -5.87
CA CYS A 69 -5.99 -8.55 -5.97
C CYS A 69 -6.57 -8.25 -7.36
N ASP A 70 -7.39 -7.22 -7.47
CA ASP A 70 -7.89 -6.68 -8.75
C ASP A 70 -7.02 -5.53 -9.24
N GLU A 71 -6.56 -4.69 -8.30
CA GLU A 71 -5.72 -3.53 -8.55
C GLU A 71 -4.44 -3.57 -7.72
N PHE A 72 -3.35 -3.08 -8.30
CA PHE A 72 -2.07 -2.90 -7.62
C PHE A 72 -1.74 -1.40 -7.58
N TRP A 73 -1.69 -0.84 -6.37
CA TRP A 73 -1.38 0.55 -6.11
C TRP A 73 0.07 0.68 -5.68
N VAL A 74 0.79 1.62 -6.28
CA VAL A 74 2.21 1.88 -5.98
C VAL A 74 2.36 3.34 -5.59
N CYS A 75 2.71 3.58 -4.32
CA CYS A 75 2.98 4.92 -3.83
C CYS A 75 4.44 5.29 -4.12
N PHE A 76 4.70 6.16 -5.08
CA PHE A 76 6.05 6.62 -5.42
C PHE A 76 6.30 8.03 -4.89
N ALA A 77 7.44 8.26 -4.24
CA ALA A 77 7.97 9.60 -4.15
C ALA A 77 8.72 9.91 -5.46
N VAL A 78 8.33 10.96 -6.18
CA VAL A 78 9.16 11.50 -7.26
C VAL A 78 10.51 11.88 -6.65
N GLY A 79 11.58 11.20 -7.09
CA GLY A 79 12.95 11.39 -6.58
C GLY A 79 13.42 10.39 -5.51
N THR A 80 12.58 9.46 -5.04
CA THR A 80 13.07 8.26 -4.36
C THR A 80 13.48 7.24 -5.41
N ASP A 81 14.70 6.74 -5.26
CA ASP A 81 15.47 5.98 -6.25
C ASP A 81 14.65 4.86 -6.92
N PRO A 82 14.69 4.71 -8.25
CA PRO A 82 14.20 3.52 -8.96
C PRO A 82 15.01 2.24 -8.64
N GLN A 83 15.56 2.09 -7.43
CA GLN A 83 16.41 0.97 -6.98
C GLN A 83 15.67 0.02 -6.03
N ASP A 84 14.39 0.27 -5.73
CA ASP A 84 13.62 -0.67 -4.93
C ASP A 84 13.34 -1.95 -5.75
N GLU A 85 14.24 -2.92 -5.61
CA GLU A 85 14.18 -4.20 -6.32
C GLU A 85 12.92 -4.99 -5.96
N GLU A 86 12.44 -4.87 -4.72
CA GLU A 86 11.18 -5.48 -4.29
C GLU A 86 10.00 -4.86 -5.06
N CYS A 87 9.91 -3.52 -5.11
CA CYS A 87 8.89 -2.83 -5.87
C CYS A 87 8.90 -3.26 -7.35
N LYS A 88 10.08 -3.37 -7.97
CA LYS A 88 10.22 -3.82 -9.36
C LYS A 88 9.70 -5.23 -9.55
N GLU A 89 10.04 -6.14 -8.65
CA GLU A 89 9.61 -7.53 -8.71
C GLU A 89 8.09 -7.66 -8.55
N LEU A 90 7.51 -6.93 -7.61
CA LEU A 90 6.06 -6.86 -7.40
C LEU A 90 5.33 -6.22 -8.59
N MET A 91 5.86 -5.13 -9.15
CA MET A 91 5.33 -4.52 -10.38
C MET A 91 5.38 -5.48 -11.56
N LYS A 92 6.49 -6.20 -11.74
CA LYS A 92 6.62 -7.23 -12.77
C LYS A 92 5.56 -8.31 -12.59
N ARG A 93 5.34 -8.79 -11.36
CA ARG A 93 4.30 -9.77 -11.07
C ARG A 93 2.89 -9.26 -11.38
N ALA A 94 2.58 -8.03 -11.01
CA ALA A 94 1.30 -7.39 -11.31
C ALA A 94 1.06 -7.28 -12.82
N CYS A 95 2.09 -6.92 -13.60
CA CYS A 95 2.06 -6.93 -15.06
C CYS A 95 1.80 -8.32 -15.64
N GLU A 96 2.52 -9.35 -15.17
CA GLU A 96 2.34 -10.74 -15.61
C GLU A 96 0.91 -11.25 -15.36
N LYS A 97 0.32 -10.85 -14.23
CA LYS A 97 -1.05 -11.18 -13.85
C LYS A 97 -2.11 -10.25 -14.45
N LYS A 98 -1.70 -9.30 -15.29
CA LYS A 98 -2.56 -8.32 -15.95
C LYS A 98 -3.43 -7.54 -14.96
N LYS A 99 -2.89 -7.24 -13.78
CA LYS A 99 -3.57 -6.41 -12.78
C LYS A 99 -3.66 -4.98 -13.29
N ARG A 100 -4.68 -4.25 -12.84
CA ARG A 100 -4.73 -2.80 -13.06
C ARG A 100 -3.71 -2.15 -12.13
N ILE A 101 -2.69 -1.52 -12.70
CA ILE A 101 -1.65 -0.84 -11.94
C ILE A 101 -2.01 0.65 -11.82
N VAL A 102 -1.99 1.16 -10.60
CA VAL A 102 -2.20 2.57 -10.27
C VAL A 102 -0.94 3.09 -9.62
N ILE A 103 -0.33 4.11 -10.22
CA ILE A 103 0.90 4.73 -9.70
C ILE A 103 0.50 6.09 -9.15
N MET A 104 0.82 6.35 -7.89
CA MET A 104 0.65 7.66 -7.26
C MET A 104 1.99 8.35 -7.14
N SER A 105 2.07 9.59 -7.59
CA SER A 105 3.22 10.47 -7.38
C SER A 105 3.26 11.02 -5.96
N ARG A 106 4.44 11.55 -5.57
CA ARG A 106 4.63 12.18 -4.26
C ARG A 106 3.60 13.25 -3.97
N GLN A 107 3.35 14.10 -4.95
CA GLN A 107 2.44 15.24 -4.81
C GLN A 107 1.00 14.76 -4.62
N GLU A 108 0.57 13.71 -5.33
CA GLU A 108 -0.76 13.12 -5.13
C GLU A 108 -0.90 12.49 -3.75
N ILE A 109 0.16 11.82 -3.27
CA ILE A 109 0.22 11.26 -1.93
C ILE A 109 0.15 12.37 -0.87
N GLU A 110 0.99 13.40 -0.96
CA GLU A 110 1.02 14.53 -0.03
C GLU A 110 -0.31 15.27 -0.02
N SER A 111 -0.89 15.53 -1.19
CA SER A 111 -2.22 16.17 -1.32
C SER A 111 -3.31 15.32 -0.67
N LEU A 112 -3.25 13.99 -0.82
CA LEU A 112 -4.20 13.08 -0.20
C LEU A 112 -4.07 13.10 1.34
N VAL A 113 -2.83 13.04 1.84
CA VAL A 113 -2.54 13.12 3.28
C VAL A 113 -3.03 14.44 3.87
N GLU A 114 -2.76 15.56 3.20
CA GLU A 114 -3.24 16.88 3.63
C GLU A 114 -4.77 16.98 3.65
N ALA A 115 -5.46 16.44 2.63
CA ALA A 115 -6.92 16.47 2.56
C ALA A 115 -7.55 15.71 3.73
N VAL A 116 -7.08 14.49 4.00
CA VAL A 116 -7.58 13.68 5.11
C VAL A 116 -7.27 14.34 6.47
N ASN A 117 -6.11 14.99 6.61
CA ASN A 117 -5.76 15.68 7.85
C ASN A 117 -6.58 16.96 8.09
N LYS A 118 -6.93 17.70 7.04
CA LYS A 118 -7.83 18.87 7.15
C LYS A 118 -9.23 18.44 7.59
N GLU A 119 -9.80 17.43 6.93
CA GLU A 119 -11.14 16.91 7.28
C GLU A 119 -11.19 16.39 8.73
N ASN A 120 -10.16 15.67 9.18
CA ASN A 120 -10.08 15.20 10.57
C ASN A 120 -9.92 16.35 11.59
N SER A 121 -9.20 17.41 11.24
CA SER A 121 -9.02 18.58 12.11
C SER A 121 -10.31 19.40 12.24
N GLU A 122 -11.11 19.47 11.18
CA GLU A 122 -12.43 20.12 11.20
C GLU A 122 -13.46 19.33 12.02
N LEU A 123 -13.37 18.00 12.06
CA LEU A 123 -14.22 17.15 12.90
C LEU A 123 -13.89 17.22 14.40
N LEU A 124 -12.68 17.67 14.76
CA LEU A 124 -12.20 17.79 16.14
C LEU A 124 -12.41 19.18 16.75
N ASN A 125 -12.84 20.17 15.95
CA ASN A 125 -13.21 21.51 16.40
C ASN A 125 -14.73 21.69 16.45
#